data_AF-X0PRB5-F1
#
_entry.id   AF-X0PRB5-F1
#
_cell.length_a   1.000
_cell.length_b   1.000
_cell.length_c   1.000
_cell.angle_alpha   90.00
_cell.angle_beta   90.00
_cell.angle_gamma   90.00
#
_symmetry.space_group_name_H-M   'P 1'
#
loop_
_entity.id
_entity.type
_entity.pdbx_description
1 polymer ?
#
loop_
_entity_poly.entity_id
_entity_poly.type
_entity_poly.pdbx_seq_one_letter_code
_entity_poly.pdbx_strand_id
1 'polypeptide(L)'
;MWLCRCGRGTGMSLARVVRVGEVGGSERVVMFDIDGGLADLSVFTHLLTVDDSAGSRRQAWQRFFDQVGHATVVEPGRDVVEAVAGLGFVVVYSTTRPVSCAVQTRLWLGENGFPPGRALLCRSRGDVRAAVDVKAGHCRAVGRWLSALVDDESEAVDALRSTGVLAHCFDALSGLGVRELRGTLSAGSRDPLSGRGGRRPRGHGHRGVHHRSRGTVAQGAD
;
A
#
# COMPACT_ATOMS: atom_id res chain seq x y z
N MET A 1 -0.89 4.33 -63.62
CA MET A 1 -0.70 5.67 -63.02
C MET A 1 -1.74 5.84 -61.94
N TRP A 2 -1.32 5.74 -60.67
CA TRP A 2 -1.86 6.35 -59.44
C TRP A 2 -1.11 5.69 -58.27
N LEU A 3 -0.13 6.40 -57.72
CA LEU A 3 0.55 6.06 -56.47
C LEU A 3 -0.38 6.45 -55.31
N CYS A 4 -0.43 5.64 -54.25
CA CYS A 4 -0.50 6.20 -52.89
C CYS A 4 0.02 5.24 -51.80
N ARG A 5 1.27 5.52 -51.41
CA ARG A 5 1.92 5.43 -50.09
C ARG A 5 1.56 4.30 -49.11
N CYS A 6 2.58 3.48 -48.85
CA CYS A 6 2.78 2.68 -47.65
C CYS A 6 2.79 3.54 -46.38
N GLY A 7 1.84 3.31 -45.48
CA GLY A 7 1.91 3.75 -44.09
C GLY A 7 2.65 2.70 -43.26
N ARG A 8 3.78 3.09 -42.69
CA ARG A 8 4.55 2.29 -41.73
C ARG A 8 3.71 2.06 -40.48
N GLY A 9 3.35 0.81 -40.21
CA GLY A 9 2.80 0.39 -38.92
C GLY A 9 3.87 0.50 -37.86
N THR A 10 3.81 1.59 -37.08
CA THR A 10 4.58 1.73 -35.84
C THR A 10 4.15 0.65 -34.87
N GLY A 11 5.14 -0.11 -34.40
CA GLY A 11 4.99 -1.28 -33.55
C GLY A 11 4.17 -1.01 -32.29
N MET A 12 3.47 -2.07 -31.88
CA MET A 12 2.77 -2.17 -30.62
C MET A 12 3.69 -1.77 -29.46
N SER A 13 3.35 -0.64 -28.84
CA SER A 13 3.94 -0.19 -27.59
C SER A 13 3.53 -1.18 -26.49
N LEU A 14 4.50 -1.98 -26.03
CA LEU A 14 4.37 -2.76 -24.81
C LEU A 14 3.90 -1.84 -23.68
N ALA A 15 2.84 -2.27 -22.99
CA ALA A 15 2.26 -1.57 -21.85
C ALA A 15 3.37 -1.14 -20.89
N ARG A 16 3.64 0.17 -20.88
CA ARG A 16 4.58 0.82 -19.99
C ARG A 16 4.05 0.62 -18.58
N VAL A 17 4.74 -0.22 -17.79
CA VAL A 17 4.64 -0.19 -16.33
C VAL A 17 4.83 1.27 -15.93
N VAL A 18 3.76 1.89 -15.44
CA VAL A 18 3.81 3.27 -14.96
C VAL A 18 4.71 3.24 -13.74
N ARG A 19 5.98 3.60 -13.92
CA ARG A 19 6.82 3.99 -12.80
C ARG A 19 6.11 5.16 -12.15
N VAL A 20 5.73 4.99 -10.89
CA VAL A 20 5.32 6.10 -10.03
C VAL A 20 6.35 7.21 -10.25
N GLY A 21 5.91 8.33 -10.84
CA GLY A 21 6.79 9.44 -11.22
C GLY A 21 7.60 9.92 -10.02
N GLU A 22 8.78 10.50 -10.28
CA GLU A 22 9.72 10.99 -9.28
C GLU A 22 9.01 11.67 -8.10
N VAL A 23 8.98 10.94 -7.00
CA VAL A 23 8.36 11.35 -5.75
C VAL A 23 9.37 12.23 -5.04
N GLY A 24 8.99 13.46 -4.68
CA GLY A 24 9.84 14.36 -3.91
C GLY A 24 10.31 13.67 -2.62
N GLY A 25 11.54 13.95 -2.16
CA GLY A 25 12.14 13.25 -1.01
C GLY A 25 11.33 13.30 0.30
N SER A 26 10.31 14.17 0.38
CA SER A 26 9.41 14.38 1.51
C SER A 26 7.99 13.83 1.33
N GLU A 27 7.58 13.39 0.14
CA GLU A 27 6.19 12.99 -0.08
C GLU A 27 5.86 11.67 0.64
N ARG A 28 4.67 11.66 1.25
CA ARG A 28 4.12 10.53 2.00
C ARG A 28 2.85 10.05 1.33
N VAL A 29 2.77 8.74 1.13
CA VAL A 29 1.66 8.09 0.46
C VAL A 29 0.78 7.40 1.49
N VAL A 30 -0.52 7.66 1.43
CA VAL A 30 -1.52 6.83 2.10
C VAL A 30 -2.27 6.06 1.02
N MET A 31 -2.29 4.74 1.17
CA MET A 31 -2.96 3.85 0.24
C MET A 31 -4.29 3.40 0.81
N PHE A 32 -5.36 3.48 0.04
CA PHE A 32 -6.71 3.12 0.47
C PHE A 32 -7.20 1.92 -0.33
N ASP A 33 -7.65 0.86 0.34
CA ASP A 33 -8.46 -0.16 -0.30
C ASP A 33 -9.83 0.42 -0.68
N ILE A 34 -10.36 0.01 -1.83
CA ILE A 34 -11.63 0.53 -2.36
C ILE A 34 -12.82 -0.29 -1.88
N ASP A 35 -12.74 -1.60 -1.99
CA ASP A 35 -13.88 -2.51 -1.77
C ASP A 35 -14.20 -2.57 -0.28
N GLY A 36 -15.48 -2.36 0.11
CA GLY A 36 -15.91 -2.37 1.51
C GLY A 36 -15.58 -1.09 2.29
N GLY A 37 -14.40 -0.50 2.05
CA GLY A 37 -13.97 0.74 2.70
C GLY A 37 -14.45 2.04 2.05
N LEU A 38 -14.49 2.10 0.71
CA LEU A 38 -14.94 3.28 -0.06
C LEU A 38 -16.17 2.99 -0.91
N ALA A 39 -16.25 1.77 -1.43
CA ALA A 39 -17.25 1.30 -2.36
C ALA A 39 -17.93 0.05 -1.82
N ASP A 40 -19.23 0.15 -1.55
CA ASP A 40 -20.06 -0.97 -1.15
C ASP A 40 -20.72 -1.63 -2.37
N LEU A 41 -20.40 -2.92 -2.56
CA LEU A 41 -20.95 -3.79 -3.60
C LEU A 41 -21.87 -4.90 -3.01
N SER A 42 -22.20 -4.82 -1.72
CA SER A 42 -22.96 -5.83 -0.97
C SER A 42 -24.27 -6.20 -1.66
N VAL A 43 -24.98 -5.21 -2.22
CA VAL A 43 -26.23 -5.41 -2.95
C VAL A 43 -26.09 -6.32 -4.17
N PHE A 44 -24.88 -6.44 -4.74
CA PHE A 44 -24.59 -7.27 -5.92
C PHE A 44 -24.01 -8.64 -5.58
N THR A 45 -23.76 -8.95 -4.31
CA THR A 45 -23.18 -10.24 -3.87
C THR A 45 -24.01 -11.45 -4.29
N HIS A 46 -25.33 -11.28 -4.46
CA HIS A 46 -26.23 -12.30 -4.99
C HIS A 46 -25.84 -12.81 -6.38
N LEU A 47 -25.09 -12.03 -7.18
CA LEU A 47 -24.57 -12.44 -8.49
C LEU A 47 -23.49 -13.52 -8.41
N LEU A 48 -22.89 -13.73 -7.22
CA LEU A 48 -21.87 -14.73 -6.97
C LEU A 48 -22.47 -16.10 -6.59
N THR A 49 -23.78 -16.17 -6.34
CA THR A 49 -24.48 -17.41 -5.99
C THR A 49 -24.72 -18.26 -7.24
N VAL A 50 -23.83 -19.23 -7.51
CA VAL A 50 -23.92 -20.15 -8.66
C VAL A 50 -23.47 -21.55 -8.29
N ASP A 51 -23.78 -22.54 -9.15
CA ASP A 51 -23.27 -23.91 -9.04
C ASP A 51 -21.73 -23.97 -9.10
N ASP A 52 -21.16 -25.06 -8.58
CA ASP A 52 -19.71 -25.21 -8.40
C ASP A 52 -18.89 -25.43 -9.69
N SER A 53 -19.52 -25.38 -10.86
CA SER A 53 -18.77 -25.51 -12.10
C SER A 53 -17.88 -24.27 -12.35
N ALA A 54 -16.64 -24.51 -12.78
CA ALA A 54 -15.66 -23.44 -13.02
C ALA A 54 -16.12 -22.41 -14.07
N GLY A 55 -16.89 -22.86 -15.08
CA GLY A 55 -17.47 -22.00 -16.11
C GLY A 55 -18.57 -21.07 -15.58
N SER A 56 -19.41 -21.58 -14.67
CA SER A 56 -20.48 -20.81 -14.02
C SER A 56 -19.90 -19.76 -13.08
N ARG A 57 -18.90 -20.14 -12.27
CA ARG A 57 -18.20 -19.23 -11.36
C ARG A 57 -17.51 -18.06 -12.07
N ARG A 58 -16.85 -18.31 -13.20
CA ARG A 58 -16.20 -17.23 -13.98
C ARG A 58 -17.22 -16.21 -14.49
N GLN A 59 -18.38 -16.66 -14.98
CA GLN A 59 -19.43 -15.78 -15.47
C GLN A 59 -20.07 -14.98 -14.32
N ALA A 60 -20.28 -15.61 -13.17
CA ALA A 60 -20.77 -14.95 -11.95
C ALA A 60 -19.86 -13.78 -11.54
N TRP A 61 -18.54 -14.01 -11.49
CA TRP A 61 -17.56 -12.97 -11.21
C TRP A 61 -17.58 -11.86 -12.26
N GLN A 62 -17.68 -12.19 -13.55
CA GLN A 62 -17.78 -11.17 -14.58
C GLN A 62 -19.00 -10.28 -14.37
N ARG A 63 -20.18 -10.86 -14.14
CA ARG A 63 -21.43 -10.12 -13.87
C ARG A 63 -21.30 -9.23 -12.63
N PHE A 64 -20.67 -9.73 -11.57
CA PHE A 64 -20.40 -8.95 -10.37
C PHE A 64 -19.49 -7.75 -10.67
N PHE A 65 -18.40 -7.95 -11.40
CA PHE A 65 -17.47 -6.88 -11.74
C PHE A 65 -18.05 -5.84 -12.71
N ASP A 66 -19.03 -6.20 -13.53
CA ASP A 66 -19.74 -5.25 -14.38
C ASP A 66 -20.53 -4.21 -13.54
N GLN A 67 -20.83 -4.52 -12.27
CA GLN A 67 -21.54 -3.64 -11.33
C GLN A 67 -20.62 -2.65 -10.60
N VAL A 68 -19.31 -2.68 -10.82
CA VAL A 68 -18.34 -1.83 -10.09
C VAL A 68 -18.68 -0.33 -10.15
N GLY A 69 -19.17 0.15 -11.28
CA GLY A 69 -19.58 1.54 -11.48
C GLY A 69 -20.91 1.92 -10.81
N HIS A 70 -21.60 0.96 -10.22
CA HIS A 70 -22.85 1.15 -9.47
C HIS A 70 -22.68 0.94 -7.96
N ALA A 71 -21.44 0.82 -7.48
CA ALA A 71 -21.17 0.69 -6.05
C ALA A 71 -21.69 1.92 -5.29
N THR A 72 -22.26 1.67 -4.11
CA THR A 72 -22.67 2.75 -3.20
C THR A 72 -21.43 3.33 -2.52
N VAL A 73 -21.37 4.64 -2.34
CA VAL A 73 -20.28 5.29 -1.61
C VAL A 73 -20.40 4.99 -0.12
N VAL A 74 -19.29 4.61 0.50
CA VAL A 74 -19.14 4.55 1.95
C VAL A 74 -18.64 5.91 2.43
N GLU A 75 -19.58 6.79 2.80
CA GLU A 75 -19.30 8.20 3.12
C GLU A 75 -18.23 8.40 4.21
N PRO A 76 -18.23 7.66 5.33
CA PRO A 76 -17.15 7.78 6.32
C PRO A 76 -15.75 7.49 5.72
N GLY A 77 -15.67 6.53 4.79
CA GLY A 77 -14.42 6.21 4.10
C GLY A 77 -13.99 7.35 3.17
N ARG A 78 -14.93 7.95 2.45
CA ARG A 78 -14.68 9.13 1.60
C ARG A 78 -14.18 10.32 2.42
N ASP A 79 -14.82 10.61 3.56
CA ASP A 79 -14.41 11.69 4.47
C ASP A 79 -12.96 11.52 4.94
N VAL A 80 -12.54 10.29 5.26
CA VAL A 80 -11.15 9.98 5.61
C VAL A 80 -10.22 10.27 4.44
N VAL A 81 -10.56 9.86 3.21
CA VAL A 81 -9.72 10.12 2.04
C VAL A 81 -9.57 11.62 1.78
N GLU A 82 -10.67 12.38 1.86
CA GLU A 82 -10.67 13.84 1.71
C GLU A 82 -9.82 14.52 2.78
N ALA A 83 -9.97 14.13 4.05
CA ALA A 83 -9.17 14.66 5.15
C ALA A 83 -7.67 14.36 4.97
N VAL A 84 -7.33 13.14 4.56
CA VAL A 84 -5.94 12.73 4.31
C VAL A 84 -5.32 13.51 3.14
N ALA A 85 -6.07 13.71 2.05
CA ALA A 85 -5.64 14.56 0.95
C ALA A 85 -5.43 16.01 1.41
N GLY A 86 -6.35 16.56 2.20
CA GLY A 86 -6.26 17.92 2.78
C GLY A 86 -5.09 18.10 3.74
N LEU A 87 -4.61 17.02 4.36
CA LEU A 87 -3.40 17.00 5.17
C LEU A 87 -2.09 17.03 4.35
N GLY A 88 -2.17 16.93 3.02
CA GLY A 88 -1.03 16.96 2.10
C GLY A 88 -0.41 15.59 1.84
N PHE A 89 -1.06 14.49 2.23
CA PHE A 89 -0.63 13.15 1.83
C PHE A 89 -0.99 12.89 0.37
N VAL A 90 -0.13 12.15 -0.32
CA VAL A 90 -0.42 11.64 -1.65
C VAL A 90 -1.35 10.44 -1.53
N VAL A 91 -2.53 10.53 -2.15
CA VAL A 91 -3.49 9.43 -2.18
C VAL A 91 -3.11 8.43 -3.26
N VAL A 92 -3.09 7.14 -2.92
CA VAL A 92 -3.05 6.01 -3.85
C VAL A 92 -4.24 5.10 -3.56
N TYR A 93 -4.91 4.62 -4.59
CA TYR A 93 -5.98 3.64 -4.43
C TYR A 93 -5.48 2.23 -4.73
N SER A 94 -5.95 1.27 -3.95
CA SER A 94 -5.71 -0.16 -4.10
C SER A 94 -7.05 -0.87 -4.22
N THR A 95 -7.11 -1.92 -5.04
CA THR A 95 -8.24 -2.84 -5.10
C THR A 95 -7.75 -4.20 -5.54
N THR A 96 -8.43 -5.25 -5.08
CA THR A 96 -8.17 -6.61 -5.55
C THR A 96 -9.06 -7.02 -6.72
N ARG A 97 -9.90 -6.10 -7.23
CA ARG A 97 -10.57 -6.21 -8.53
C ARG A 97 -9.54 -6.43 -9.66
N PRO A 98 -9.87 -7.24 -10.68
CA PRO A 98 -9.02 -7.40 -11.85
C PRO A 98 -8.73 -6.07 -12.55
N VAL A 99 -7.57 -5.93 -13.18
CA VAL A 99 -7.18 -4.73 -13.95
C VAL A 99 -8.16 -4.31 -15.04
N SER A 100 -9.01 -5.23 -15.53
CA SER A 100 -10.10 -4.90 -16.46
C SER A 100 -11.13 -3.92 -15.88
N CYS A 101 -11.27 -3.84 -14.55
CA CYS A 101 -12.17 -2.92 -13.86
C CYS A 101 -11.56 -1.51 -13.69
N ALA A 102 -10.30 -1.28 -14.07
CA ALA A 102 -9.58 -0.05 -13.74
C ALA A 102 -10.22 1.21 -14.33
N VAL A 103 -10.73 1.14 -15.56
CA VAL A 103 -11.39 2.29 -16.21
C VAL A 103 -12.66 2.67 -15.47
N GLN A 104 -13.56 1.71 -15.26
CA GLN A 104 -14.83 1.93 -14.57
C GLN A 104 -14.61 2.37 -13.11
N THR A 105 -13.61 1.82 -12.43
CA THR A 105 -13.25 2.23 -11.06
C THR A 105 -12.78 3.68 -11.01
N ARG A 106 -11.98 4.14 -11.99
CA ARG A 106 -11.54 5.55 -12.06
C ARG A 106 -12.69 6.50 -12.34
N LEU A 107 -13.62 6.12 -13.24
CA LEU A 107 -14.81 6.90 -13.51
C LEU A 107 -15.67 7.02 -12.25
N TRP A 108 -15.95 5.91 -11.59
CA TRP A 108 -16.71 5.90 -10.33
C TRP A 108 -16.06 6.76 -9.24
N LEU A 109 -14.74 6.70 -9.05
CA LEU A 109 -14.04 7.57 -8.11
C LEU A 109 -14.23 9.06 -8.46
N GLY A 110 -14.10 9.42 -9.74
CA GLY A 110 -14.25 10.81 -10.19
C GLY A 110 -15.68 11.33 -10.07
N GLU A 111 -16.67 10.52 -10.47
CA GLU A 111 -18.10 10.86 -10.41
C GLU A 111 -18.59 11.05 -8.98
N ASN A 112 -18.02 10.32 -8.02
CA ASN A 112 -18.34 10.42 -6.60
C ASN A 112 -17.45 11.40 -5.82
N GLY A 113 -16.68 12.25 -6.52
CA GLY A 113 -15.96 13.36 -5.90
C GLY A 113 -14.73 12.98 -5.08
N PHE A 114 -14.20 11.77 -5.24
CA PHE A 114 -12.97 11.38 -4.55
C PHE A 114 -11.78 12.23 -5.03
N PRO A 115 -10.82 12.58 -4.14
CA PRO A 115 -9.58 13.22 -4.53
C PRO A 115 -8.85 12.45 -5.65
N PRO A 116 -8.21 13.14 -6.61
CA PRO A 116 -7.49 12.44 -7.67
C PRO A 116 -6.29 11.68 -7.08
N GLY A 117 -6.35 10.36 -7.14
CA GLY A 117 -5.26 9.49 -6.69
C GLY A 117 -4.09 9.51 -7.67
N ARG A 118 -2.86 9.48 -7.17
CA ARG A 118 -1.64 9.38 -7.99
C ARG A 118 -1.58 8.07 -8.78
N ALA A 119 -2.14 7.01 -8.22
CA ALA A 119 -2.24 5.71 -8.86
C ALA A 119 -3.50 4.98 -8.40
N LEU A 120 -3.94 4.03 -9.24
CA LEU A 120 -4.90 2.99 -8.90
C LEU A 120 -4.19 1.65 -9.17
N LEU A 121 -3.98 0.87 -8.13
CA LEU A 121 -3.36 -0.43 -8.18
C LEU A 121 -4.45 -1.51 -8.15
N CYS A 122 -4.51 -2.31 -9.20
CA CYS A 122 -5.48 -3.40 -9.35
C CYS A 122 -4.76 -4.75 -9.37
N ARG A 123 -5.50 -5.82 -9.10
CA ARG A 123 -5.02 -7.19 -9.30
C ARG A 123 -4.63 -7.41 -10.75
N SER A 124 -3.42 -7.92 -10.95
CA SER A 124 -2.91 -8.24 -12.29
C SER A 124 -3.67 -9.38 -12.95
N ARG A 125 -3.70 -9.39 -14.29
CA ARG A 125 -4.38 -10.46 -15.04
C ARG A 125 -3.76 -11.82 -14.72
N GLY A 126 -4.62 -12.78 -14.33
CA GLY A 126 -4.19 -14.15 -13.99
C GLY A 126 -3.58 -14.30 -12.60
N ASP A 127 -3.54 -13.25 -11.80
CA ASP A 127 -3.07 -13.32 -10.42
C ASP A 127 -4.13 -13.94 -9.52
N VAL A 128 -3.85 -15.16 -9.04
CA VAL A 128 -4.75 -15.95 -8.19
C VAL A 128 -4.39 -15.93 -6.71
N ARG A 129 -3.40 -15.11 -6.30
CA ARG A 129 -2.96 -15.02 -4.90
C ARG A 129 -4.07 -14.46 -4.01
N ALA A 130 -3.98 -14.69 -2.70
CA ALA A 130 -4.93 -14.14 -1.74
C ALA A 130 -4.98 -12.59 -1.83
N ALA A 131 -6.10 -11.99 -1.44
CA ALA A 131 -6.28 -10.55 -1.47
C ALA A 131 -5.18 -9.81 -0.71
N VAL A 132 -4.83 -10.30 0.48
CA VAL A 132 -3.74 -9.78 1.31
C VAL A 132 -2.37 -9.80 0.60
N ASP A 133 -2.06 -10.85 -0.17
CA ASP A 133 -0.78 -10.95 -0.91
C ASP A 133 -0.69 -9.96 -2.08
N VAL A 134 -1.85 -9.65 -2.69
CA VAL A 134 -1.98 -8.62 -3.71
C VAL A 134 -1.77 -7.25 -3.08
N LYS A 135 -2.48 -6.95 -1.98
CA LYS A 135 -2.35 -5.70 -1.20
C LYS A 135 -0.92 -5.49 -0.69
N ALA A 136 -0.26 -6.54 -0.17
CA ALA A 136 1.15 -6.50 0.22
C ALA A 136 2.07 -6.21 -0.99
N GLY A 137 1.74 -6.72 -2.17
CA GLY A 137 2.42 -6.37 -3.43
C GLY A 137 2.26 -4.89 -3.78
N HIS A 138 1.06 -4.33 -3.62
CA HIS A 138 0.81 -2.92 -3.83
C HIS A 138 1.62 -2.05 -2.84
N CYS A 139 1.66 -2.43 -1.56
CA CYS A 139 2.49 -1.75 -0.56
C CYS A 139 3.96 -1.74 -0.96
N ARG A 140 4.50 -2.86 -1.43
CA ARG A 140 5.89 -2.96 -1.92
C ARG A 140 6.15 -2.11 -3.15
N ALA A 141 5.17 -1.96 -4.04
CA ALA A 141 5.28 -1.11 -5.22
C ALA A 141 5.36 0.38 -4.85
N VAL A 142 4.65 0.80 -3.80
CA VAL A 142 4.79 2.15 -3.20
C VAL A 142 6.12 2.26 -2.42
N GLY A 143 6.55 1.20 -1.74
CA GLY A 143 7.86 1.16 -1.08
C GLY A 143 8.01 2.20 0.02
N ARG A 144 9.19 2.84 0.09
CA ARG A 144 9.57 3.72 1.22
C ARG A 144 8.69 4.96 1.42
N TRP A 145 7.89 5.32 0.42
CA TRP A 145 6.99 6.48 0.50
C TRP A 145 5.68 6.13 1.21
N LEU A 146 5.37 4.85 1.38
CA LEU A 146 4.16 4.40 2.06
C LEU A 146 4.22 4.81 3.53
N SER A 147 3.31 5.69 3.92
CA SER A 147 3.04 6.08 5.30
C SER A 147 2.13 5.05 5.96
N ALA A 148 1.03 4.69 5.30
CA ALA A 148 0.09 3.70 5.79
C ALA A 148 -0.77 3.10 4.65
N LEU A 149 -1.33 1.92 4.91
CA LEU A 149 -2.46 1.35 4.18
C LEU A 149 -3.74 1.46 5.03
N VAL A 150 -4.88 1.75 4.40
CA VAL A 150 -6.20 1.76 5.04
C VAL A 150 -7.08 0.73 4.35
N ASP A 151 -7.70 -0.14 5.14
CA ASP A 151 -8.51 -1.28 4.70
C ASP A 151 -9.73 -1.42 5.62
N ASP A 152 -10.85 -1.98 5.17
CA ASP A 152 -11.99 -2.28 6.04
C ASP A 152 -11.86 -3.67 6.69
N GLU A 153 -11.20 -4.61 6.02
CA GLU A 153 -11.06 -5.98 6.49
C GLU A 153 -9.98 -6.11 7.58
N SER A 154 -10.40 -6.26 8.84
CA SER A 154 -9.49 -6.34 10.00
C SER A 154 -8.45 -7.46 9.89
N GLU A 155 -8.82 -8.61 9.32
CA GLU A 155 -7.90 -9.71 9.07
C GLU A 155 -6.78 -9.33 8.08
N ALA A 156 -7.12 -8.58 7.02
CA ALA A 156 -6.14 -8.05 6.07
C ALA A 156 -5.24 -7.00 6.72
N VAL A 157 -5.80 -6.11 7.56
CA VAL A 157 -5.04 -5.12 8.33
C VAL A 157 -4.01 -5.80 9.23
N ASP A 158 -4.42 -6.80 10.00
CA ASP A 158 -3.53 -7.49 10.93
C ASP A 158 -2.47 -8.33 10.22
N ALA A 159 -2.85 -9.01 9.13
CA ALA A 159 -1.91 -9.73 8.30
C ALA A 159 -0.86 -8.78 7.69
N LEU A 160 -1.25 -7.62 7.18
CA LEU A 160 -0.30 -6.62 6.66
C LEU A 160 0.61 -6.05 7.75
N ARG A 161 0.06 -5.76 8.95
CA ARG A 161 0.86 -5.34 10.12
C ARG A 161 1.92 -6.36 10.49
N SER A 162 1.59 -7.65 10.45
CA SER A 162 2.55 -8.73 10.72
C SER A 162 3.76 -8.73 9.77
N THR A 163 3.61 -8.12 8.58
CA THR A 163 4.69 -7.96 7.59
C THR A 163 5.46 -6.64 7.72
N GLY A 164 5.12 -5.81 8.71
CA GLY A 164 5.76 -4.51 8.96
C GLY A 164 5.14 -3.33 8.20
N VAL A 165 3.99 -3.53 7.54
CA VAL A 165 3.21 -2.43 6.95
C VAL A 165 2.42 -1.74 8.07
N LEU A 166 2.50 -0.41 8.17
CA LEU A 166 1.55 0.32 9.00
C LEU A 166 0.18 0.29 8.30
N ALA A 167 -0.78 -0.42 8.88
CA ALA A 167 -2.14 -0.53 8.35
C ALA A 167 -3.19 -0.12 9.39
N HIS A 168 -4.31 0.42 8.95
CA HIS A 168 -5.42 0.87 9.80
C HIS A 168 -6.77 0.45 9.22
N CYS A 169 -7.74 0.20 10.10
CA CYS A 169 -9.13 0.10 9.72
C CYS A 169 -9.69 1.49 9.38
N PHE A 170 -10.62 1.60 8.42
CA PHE A 170 -11.33 2.86 8.17
C PHE A 170 -12.00 3.43 9.42
N ASP A 171 -12.74 2.61 10.16
CA ASP A 171 -13.44 3.02 11.39
C ASP A 171 -12.50 3.61 12.45
N ALA A 172 -11.26 3.13 12.51
CA ALA A 172 -10.26 3.65 13.44
C ALA A 172 -9.79 5.06 13.08
N LEU A 173 -9.93 5.48 11.82
CA LEU A 173 -9.53 6.80 11.33
C LEU A 173 -10.70 7.79 11.28
N SER A 174 -11.91 7.33 10.95
CA SER A 174 -13.10 8.17 10.78
C SER A 174 -13.49 8.98 12.02
N GLY A 175 -13.10 8.52 13.22
CA GLY A 175 -13.36 9.21 14.48
C GLY A 175 -12.28 10.23 14.91
N LEU A 176 -11.18 10.35 14.17
CA LEU A 176 -10.02 11.14 14.61
C LEU A 176 -10.12 12.61 14.23
N GLY A 177 -9.64 13.48 15.12
CA GLY A 177 -9.40 14.88 14.77
C GLY A 177 -8.21 15.02 13.79
N VAL A 178 -8.18 16.13 13.04
CA VAL A 178 -7.13 16.43 12.02
C VAL A 178 -5.70 16.23 12.54
N ARG A 179 -5.40 16.66 13.78
CA ARG A 179 -4.08 16.52 14.41
C ARG A 179 -3.74 15.07 14.72
N GLU A 180 -4.70 14.32 15.23
CA GLU A 180 -4.54 12.89 15.59
C GLU A 180 -4.39 12.06 14.32
N LEU A 181 -5.22 12.29 13.31
CA LEU A 181 -5.13 11.65 12.00
C LEU A 181 -3.73 11.84 11.38
N ARG A 182 -3.20 13.08 11.39
CA ARG A 182 -1.83 13.35 10.92
C ARG A 182 -0.79 12.57 11.73
N GLY A 183 -0.90 12.56 13.05
CA GLY A 183 0.01 11.84 13.94
C GLY A 183 0.02 10.34 13.66
N THR A 184 -1.16 9.73 13.57
CA THR A 184 -1.35 8.31 13.26
C THR A 184 -0.70 7.93 11.93
N LEU A 185 -0.94 8.70 10.87
CA LEU A 185 -0.42 8.40 9.52
C LEU A 185 1.08 8.72 9.35
N SER A 186 1.66 9.51 10.26
CA SER A 186 3.09 9.86 10.24
C SER A 186 3.95 8.93 11.09
N ALA A 187 3.36 8.18 12.04
CA ALA A 187 4.09 7.35 12.99
C ALA A 187 4.91 6.22 12.34
N GLY A 188 4.53 5.75 11.14
CA GLY A 188 5.27 4.75 10.37
C GLY A 188 6.54 5.27 9.69
N SER A 189 6.74 6.60 9.68
CA SER A 189 7.92 7.22 9.12
C SER A 189 9.14 7.02 10.03
N ARG A 190 9.93 5.99 9.79
CA ARG A 190 11.36 6.09 10.16
C ARG A 190 12.04 7.07 9.21
N ASP A 191 12.39 8.22 9.76
CA ASP A 191 13.14 9.25 9.07
C ASP A 191 14.56 8.73 8.77
N PRO A 192 15.02 8.64 7.50
CA PRO A 192 16.34 8.11 7.17
C PRO A 192 17.51 8.96 7.70
N LEU A 193 17.24 10.19 8.15
CA LEU A 193 18.27 11.19 8.48
C LEU A 193 18.55 11.35 9.98
N SER A 194 17.84 10.65 10.86
CA SER A 194 18.00 10.83 12.32
C SER A 194 19.06 9.93 12.98
N GLY A 195 19.84 9.17 12.21
CA GLY A 195 20.81 8.21 12.75
C GLY A 195 22.28 8.50 12.39
N ARG A 196 22.95 9.42 13.12
CA ARG A 196 24.38 9.36 13.54
C ARG A 196 24.85 10.70 14.14
N GLY A 197 24.50 10.90 15.42
CA GLY A 197 24.99 12.01 16.24
C GLY A 197 25.48 11.59 17.62
N GLY A 198 25.97 10.35 17.78
CA GLY A 198 26.48 9.86 19.06
C GLY A 198 27.99 10.07 19.19
N ARG A 199 28.42 11.21 19.73
CA ARG A 199 29.79 11.43 20.20
C ARG A 199 30.12 10.43 21.32
N ARG A 200 31.11 9.55 21.09
CA ARG A 200 31.75 8.78 22.16
C ARG A 200 32.60 9.71 23.03
N PRO A 201 32.56 9.64 24.38
CA PRO A 201 33.52 10.34 25.21
C PRO A 201 34.89 9.66 25.10
N ARG A 202 35.93 10.48 24.88
CA ARG A 202 37.34 10.09 24.95
C ARG A 202 37.73 9.89 26.41
N GLY A 203 38.19 8.70 26.77
CA GLY A 203 38.87 8.44 28.04
C GLY A 203 40.38 8.62 27.90
N HIS A 204 40.92 9.73 28.43
CA HIS A 204 42.24 9.78 29.06
C HIS A 204 42.00 9.50 30.55
N GLY A 205 42.71 8.67 31.30
CA GLY A 205 44.09 8.23 31.24
C GLY A 205 44.68 8.55 32.63
N HIS A 206 45.00 7.56 33.46
CA HIS A 206 45.90 7.75 34.60
C HIS A 206 46.66 6.48 34.96
N ARG A 207 47.98 6.67 35.08
CA ARG A 207 49.04 5.74 35.49
C ARG A 207 48.98 5.41 36.99
N GLY A 208 49.50 4.22 37.33
CA GLY A 208 49.99 3.84 38.68
C GLY A 208 50.47 2.38 38.64
N VAL A 209 51.72 2.13 38.24
CA VAL A 209 52.92 1.88 39.07
C VAL A 209 52.92 0.52 39.81
N HIS A 210 54.02 -0.19 39.58
CA HIS A 210 54.41 -1.54 39.99
C HIS A 210 54.45 -1.80 41.51
N HIS A 211 54.27 -3.07 41.90
CA HIS A 211 55.18 -3.76 42.82
C HIS A 211 55.19 -5.28 42.60
N ARG A 212 56.38 -5.86 42.80
CA ARG A 212 56.80 -7.28 42.72
C ARG A 212 55.98 -8.16 43.70
N SER A 213 55.84 -9.49 43.60
CA SER A 213 56.88 -10.53 43.47
C SER A 213 56.25 -11.95 43.56
N ARG A 214 56.93 -12.94 42.93
CA ARG A 214 57.12 -14.37 43.31
C ARG A 214 55.95 -15.31 43.63
N GLY A 215 56.02 -16.52 43.02
CA GLY A 215 55.44 -17.78 43.52
C GLY A 215 54.80 -18.62 42.41
N THR A 216 55.56 -19.36 41.60
CA THR A 216 55.81 -20.83 41.72
C THR A 216 54.64 -21.73 41.29
N VAL A 217 54.81 -22.33 40.10
CA VAL A 217 54.57 -23.74 39.69
C VAL A 217 53.38 -24.52 40.26
N ALA A 218 52.51 -25.01 39.36
CA ALA A 218 52.16 -26.44 39.27
C ALA A 218 51.54 -26.75 37.90
N GLN A 219 52.21 -27.61 37.14
CA GLN A 219 51.66 -28.39 36.03
C GLN A 219 50.77 -29.50 36.57
N GLY A 220 49.83 -29.97 35.75
CA GLY A 220 49.10 -31.21 35.98
C GLY A 220 48.04 -31.43 34.92
N ALA A 221 48.47 -31.96 33.78
CA ALA A 221 47.61 -32.72 32.88
C ALA A 221 47.40 -34.11 33.49
N ASP A 222 46.17 -34.62 33.44
CA ASP A 222 45.77 -35.78 32.64
C ASP A 222 44.24 -35.85 32.57
#